data_AF-A0A1D8TQK2-F1
#
_entry.id   AF-A0A1D8TQK2-F1
#
_cell.length_a   1.000
_cell.length_b   1.000
_cell.length_c   1.000
_cell.angle_alpha   90.00
_cell.angle_beta   90.00
_cell.angle_gamma   90.00
#
_symmetry.space_group_name_H-M   'P 1'
#
loop_
_entity.id
_entity.type
_entity.pdbx_description
1 polymer ?
#
loop_
_entity_poly.entity_id
_entity_poly.type
_entity_poly.pdbx_seq_one_letter_code
_entity_poly.pdbx_strand_id
1 'polypeptide(L)'
;MDEQRLQAYVNLINQLLNCSSGELVQILESNRELVDTELLQLIPQVAEQLAANGKQDSADFLLSLRSELLKILGISENPTSANASSQDYLKLFKQILQATGNSNGDPKVVYPLLEANLDKLDDNFIDILQRWTSVKFSEAKPETAEYIAKVIGEFSNLIKDFPLGNKANNIEIAIAGCEVVLTVFTSESNPESWAAIHYNLGNSYCERIRHDRALNLEKAIAQYQRALCVYTKSDFPIQWGITQTNLGAAYLYRIHDNRALNLEKAIEAYQLALSVWTQEDFPDEWATTQNNLGNAYLYRIHDNRALNLEKAIEAYQLALSVWTQEDFPIDWAMTQNNLGEAYRNRIRDNIAENLEQAIAAYQLALSVRTKKDFPQDWAETQNNLGNAYSDRIRGDRALNLELAIEAYQRALSVYTKEDFPYEWATTQNNLGTAYSDGIHDNRALNLELAIEAYQLALSVRTKSDFPYEWAQTQNNLGEAYRNRIRDNRALNLEPEGVTCKLKSLLGNTFSRYVTKRYMVFWTDLGRSYQGLSLPLHQSRVNL
;
A
#
# COMPACT_ATOMS: atom_id res chain seq x y z
N MET A 1 1.77 -38.81 -4.01
CA MET A 1 1.81 -38.51 -2.57
C MET A 1 2.98 -39.25 -1.96
N ASP A 2 3.84 -38.53 -1.26
CA ASP A 2 4.97 -39.09 -0.50
C ASP A 2 4.43 -40.00 0.62
N GLU A 3 5.03 -41.19 0.79
CA GLU A 3 4.62 -42.20 1.75
C GLU A 3 4.73 -41.69 3.20
N GLN A 4 5.71 -40.82 3.47
CA GLN A 4 5.85 -40.15 4.76
C GLN A 4 4.72 -39.16 5.04
N ARG A 5 4.27 -38.43 4.01
CA ARG A 5 3.20 -37.43 4.11
C ARG A 5 1.82 -38.09 4.29
N LEU A 6 1.56 -39.17 3.56
CA LEU A 6 0.36 -39.98 3.76
C LEU A 6 0.28 -40.51 5.21
N GLN A 7 1.39 -41.00 5.75
CA GLN A 7 1.43 -41.47 7.13
C GLN A 7 1.18 -40.34 8.14
N ALA A 8 1.68 -39.13 7.87
CA ALA A 8 1.41 -37.95 8.69
C ALA A 8 -0.08 -37.58 8.67
N TYR A 9 -0.74 -37.62 7.51
CA TYR A 9 -2.19 -37.40 7.42
C TYR A 9 -3.00 -38.45 8.17
N VAL A 10 -2.64 -39.73 8.03
CA VAL A 10 -3.31 -40.82 8.77
C VAL A 10 -3.14 -40.63 10.29
N ASN A 11 -1.96 -40.23 10.74
CA ASN A 11 -1.71 -39.95 12.17
C ASN A 11 -2.56 -38.77 12.66
N LEU A 12 -2.65 -37.70 11.89
CA LEU A 12 -3.47 -36.54 12.22
C LEU A 12 -4.97 -36.91 12.27
N ILE A 13 -5.48 -37.66 11.29
CA ILE A 13 -6.88 -38.11 11.28
C ILE A 13 -7.17 -38.98 12.52
N ASN A 14 -6.25 -39.86 12.89
CA ASN A 14 -6.39 -40.67 14.12
C ASN A 14 -6.37 -39.83 15.40
N GLN A 15 -5.59 -38.75 15.45
CA GLN A 15 -5.61 -37.81 16.59
C GLN A 15 -6.96 -37.08 16.66
N LEU A 16 -7.48 -36.60 15.53
CA LEU A 16 -8.76 -35.91 15.45
C LEU A 16 -9.94 -36.81 15.84
N LEU A 17 -9.90 -38.10 15.47
CA LEU A 17 -10.93 -39.07 15.85
C LEU A 17 -10.95 -39.41 17.34
N ASN A 18 -9.83 -39.23 18.05
CA ASN A 18 -9.69 -39.57 19.47
C ASN A 18 -9.64 -38.34 20.40
N CYS A 19 -9.76 -37.13 19.85
CA CYS A 19 -9.66 -35.90 20.64
C CYS A 19 -10.95 -35.61 21.41
N SER A 20 -10.81 -34.96 22.57
CA SER A 20 -11.97 -34.36 23.25
C SER A 20 -12.34 -33.03 22.60
N SER A 21 -13.60 -32.59 22.77
CA SER A 21 -14.14 -31.36 22.12
C SER A 21 -13.32 -30.09 22.41
N GLY A 22 -12.53 -30.06 23.47
CA GLY A 22 -11.67 -28.91 23.84
C GLY A 22 -10.27 -28.94 23.21
N GLU A 23 -9.84 -30.07 22.64
CA GLU A 23 -8.48 -30.28 22.12
C GLU A 23 -8.40 -30.10 20.59
N LEU A 24 -9.55 -30.08 19.91
CA LEU A 24 -9.64 -30.04 18.44
C LEU A 24 -8.88 -28.87 17.82
N VAL A 25 -9.08 -27.66 18.37
CA VAL A 25 -8.41 -26.45 17.86
C VAL A 25 -6.90 -26.53 18.05
N GLN A 26 -6.45 -27.00 19.22
CA GLN A 26 -5.02 -27.11 19.54
C GLN A 26 -4.31 -28.14 18.65
N ILE A 27 -4.97 -29.26 18.33
CA ILE A 27 -4.44 -30.29 17.42
C ILE A 27 -4.31 -29.72 15.99
N LEU A 28 -5.32 -28.99 15.51
CA LEU A 28 -5.28 -28.36 14.19
C LEU A 28 -4.21 -27.27 14.09
N GLU A 29 -4.05 -26.44 15.13
CA GLU A 29 -2.99 -25.42 15.19
C GLU A 29 -1.59 -26.05 15.19
N SER A 30 -1.40 -27.12 15.97
CA SER A 30 -0.10 -27.81 16.08
C SER A 30 0.28 -28.56 14.80
N ASN A 31 -0.69 -28.84 13.93
CA ASN A 31 -0.50 -29.56 12.67
C ASN A 31 -0.89 -28.68 11.46
N ARG A 32 -0.81 -27.35 11.59
CA ARG A 32 -1.28 -26.41 10.56
C ARG A 32 -0.70 -26.68 9.16
N GLU A 33 0.55 -27.14 9.09
CA GLU A 33 1.24 -27.47 7.82
C GLU A 33 0.66 -28.69 7.09
N LEU A 34 -0.08 -29.55 7.81
CA LEU A 34 -0.78 -30.71 7.27
C LEU A 34 -2.25 -30.41 6.93
N VAL A 35 -2.80 -29.27 7.36
CA VAL A 35 -4.17 -28.86 7.05
C VAL A 35 -4.20 -28.18 5.69
N ASP A 36 -4.06 -28.98 4.65
CA ASP A 36 -3.98 -28.56 3.25
C ASP A 36 -5.03 -29.28 2.37
N THR A 37 -5.04 -28.93 1.08
CA THR A 37 -5.98 -29.49 0.11
C THR A 37 -5.87 -31.01 -0.04
N GLU A 38 -4.68 -31.60 0.16
CA GLU A 38 -4.46 -33.05 0.05
C GLU A 38 -5.12 -33.80 1.23
N LEU A 39 -4.97 -33.29 2.46
CA LEU A 39 -5.69 -33.83 3.62
C LEU A 39 -7.21 -33.78 3.41
N LEU A 40 -7.73 -32.66 2.90
CA LEU A 40 -9.17 -32.48 2.67
C LEU A 40 -9.71 -33.40 1.56
N GLN A 41 -8.87 -33.88 0.64
CA GLN A 41 -9.24 -34.91 -0.34
C GLN A 41 -9.17 -36.35 0.22
N LEU A 42 -8.32 -36.58 1.23
CA LEU A 42 -8.18 -37.89 1.88
C LEU A 42 -9.33 -38.18 2.87
N ILE A 43 -9.82 -37.15 3.58
CA ILE A 43 -10.86 -37.31 4.62
C ILE A 43 -12.11 -38.09 4.14
N PRO A 44 -12.70 -37.82 2.96
CA PRO A 44 -13.86 -38.57 2.48
C PRO A 44 -13.59 -40.07 2.31
N GLN A 45 -12.39 -40.45 1.87
CA GLN A 45 -12.01 -41.86 1.68
C GLN A 45 -11.91 -42.59 3.03
N VAL A 46 -11.36 -41.92 4.04
CA VAL A 46 -11.28 -42.47 5.41
C VAL A 46 -12.67 -42.53 6.06
N ALA A 47 -13.52 -41.53 5.84
CA ALA A 47 -14.91 -41.53 6.32
C ALA A 47 -15.71 -42.68 5.70
N GLU A 48 -15.55 -42.96 4.41
CA GLU A 48 -16.19 -44.10 3.73
C GLU A 48 -15.73 -45.45 4.31
N GLN A 49 -14.43 -45.60 4.59
CA GLN A 49 -13.91 -46.80 5.26
C GLN A 49 -14.41 -46.94 6.71
N LEU A 50 -14.57 -45.85 7.45
CA LEU A 50 -15.13 -45.87 8.80
C LEU A 50 -16.60 -46.27 8.80
N ALA A 51 -17.39 -45.72 7.87
CA ALA A 51 -18.78 -46.08 7.68
C ALA A 51 -18.93 -47.57 7.31
N ALA A 52 -18.10 -48.08 6.40
CA ALA A 52 -18.07 -49.50 6.03
C ALA A 52 -17.70 -50.43 7.21
N ASN A 53 -16.92 -49.92 8.17
CA ASN A 53 -16.55 -50.63 9.39
C ASN A 53 -17.51 -50.39 10.57
N GLY A 54 -18.69 -49.81 10.32
CA GLY A 54 -19.74 -49.60 11.32
C GLY A 54 -19.52 -48.41 12.27
N LYS A 55 -18.57 -47.53 11.98
CA LYS A 55 -18.26 -46.31 12.76
C LYS A 55 -18.87 -45.07 12.12
N GLN A 56 -20.20 -45.02 12.02
CA GLN A 56 -20.92 -43.95 11.34
C GLN A 56 -20.68 -42.57 11.98
N ASP A 57 -20.74 -42.47 13.31
CA ASP A 57 -20.53 -41.20 14.03
C ASP A 57 -19.15 -40.59 13.78
N SER A 58 -18.11 -41.43 13.66
CA SER A 58 -16.75 -41.00 13.31
C SER A 58 -16.64 -40.53 11.87
N ALA A 59 -17.35 -41.18 10.94
CA ALA A 59 -17.40 -40.76 9.54
C ALA A 59 -18.11 -39.41 9.39
N ASP A 60 -19.26 -39.23 10.05
CA ASP A 60 -20.05 -38.00 10.02
C ASP A 60 -19.27 -36.83 10.66
N PHE A 61 -18.56 -37.09 11.76
CA PHE A 61 -17.66 -36.12 12.39
C PHE A 61 -16.57 -35.63 11.43
N LEU A 62 -15.88 -36.55 10.75
CA LEU A 62 -14.82 -36.19 9.80
C LEU A 62 -15.35 -35.38 8.62
N LEU A 63 -16.53 -35.73 8.09
CA LEU A 63 -17.17 -34.99 7.00
C LEU A 63 -17.61 -33.58 7.45
N SER A 64 -18.15 -33.45 8.67
CA SER A 64 -18.51 -32.16 9.25
C SER A 64 -17.27 -31.28 9.49
N LEU A 65 -16.19 -31.86 10.01
CA LEU A 65 -14.94 -31.14 10.25
C LEU A 65 -14.31 -30.65 8.94
N ARG A 66 -14.28 -31.51 7.92
CA ARG A 66 -13.85 -31.15 6.56
C ARG A 66 -14.65 -29.97 6.01
N SER A 67 -15.97 -30.00 6.17
CA SER A 67 -16.87 -28.94 5.70
C SER A 67 -16.54 -27.58 6.34
N GLU A 68 -16.25 -27.59 7.64
CA GLU A 68 -15.88 -26.36 8.36
C GLU A 68 -14.49 -25.85 7.95
N LEU A 69 -13.52 -26.76 7.80
CA LEU A 69 -12.18 -26.42 7.31
C LEU A 69 -12.21 -25.85 5.88
N LEU A 70 -13.06 -26.39 5.01
CA LEU A 70 -13.28 -25.89 3.66
C LEU A 70 -13.82 -24.46 3.66
N LYS A 71 -14.78 -24.12 4.54
CA LYS A 71 -15.27 -22.74 4.70
C LYS A 71 -14.19 -21.79 5.22
N ILE A 72 -13.41 -22.21 6.22
CA ILE A 72 -12.33 -21.39 6.80
C ILE A 72 -11.24 -21.11 5.76
N LEU A 73 -10.95 -22.09 4.90
CA LEU A 73 -9.94 -21.98 3.85
C LEU A 73 -10.48 -21.36 2.55
N GLY A 74 -11.78 -21.08 2.45
CA GLY A 74 -12.42 -20.53 1.25
C GLY A 74 -12.48 -21.52 0.06
N ILE A 75 -12.43 -22.82 0.33
CA ILE A 75 -12.42 -23.89 -0.69
C ILE A 75 -13.83 -24.47 -0.83
N SER A 76 -14.38 -24.52 -2.05
CA SER A 76 -15.76 -25.02 -2.30
C SER A 76 -15.88 -26.55 -2.13
N GLU A 77 -17.02 -27.01 -1.61
CA GLU A 77 -17.17 -28.33 -0.97
C GLU A 77 -17.25 -29.58 -1.89
N ASN A 78 -17.30 -29.42 -3.22
CA ASN A 78 -17.51 -30.54 -4.14
C ASN A 78 -16.69 -30.47 -5.43
N PRO A 79 -15.89 -31.51 -5.76
CA PRO A 79 -15.35 -31.73 -7.11
C PRO A 79 -16.35 -32.32 -8.13
N THR A 80 -17.64 -32.48 -7.79
CA THR A 80 -18.56 -33.32 -8.59
C THR A 80 -19.90 -32.68 -9.00
N SER A 81 -19.95 -31.35 -9.14
CA SER A 81 -21.05 -30.67 -9.87
C SER A 81 -20.60 -29.80 -11.04
N ALA A 82 -19.34 -29.92 -11.47
CA ALA A 82 -18.73 -29.00 -12.43
C ALA A 82 -18.61 -29.55 -13.86
N ASN A 83 -19.56 -30.33 -14.36
CA ASN A 83 -19.47 -30.77 -15.76
C ASN A 83 -19.97 -29.73 -16.78
N ALA A 84 -20.72 -28.71 -16.36
CA ALA A 84 -21.09 -27.59 -17.24
C ALA A 84 -20.17 -26.36 -17.07
N SER A 85 -19.92 -25.92 -15.82
CA SER A 85 -19.08 -24.74 -15.57
C SER A 85 -17.60 -24.98 -15.92
N SER A 86 -16.96 -26.06 -15.48
CA SER A 86 -15.54 -26.29 -15.82
C SER A 86 -15.29 -26.49 -17.32
N GLN A 87 -16.28 -27.00 -18.06
CA GLN A 87 -16.19 -27.10 -19.52
C GLN A 87 -16.20 -25.73 -20.19
N ASP A 88 -17.01 -24.79 -19.71
CA ASP A 88 -17.06 -23.43 -20.23
C ASP A 88 -15.76 -22.66 -19.95
N TYR A 89 -15.18 -22.80 -18.75
CA TYR A 89 -13.87 -22.23 -18.43
C TYR A 89 -12.76 -22.86 -19.28
N LEU A 90 -12.78 -24.19 -19.46
CA LEU A 90 -11.80 -24.87 -20.30
C LEU A 90 -11.90 -24.45 -21.78
N LYS A 91 -13.12 -24.27 -22.27
CA LYS A 91 -13.38 -23.78 -23.62
C LYS A 91 -12.84 -22.36 -23.79
N LEU A 92 -13.12 -21.47 -22.85
CA LEU A 92 -12.61 -20.10 -22.84
C LEU A 92 -11.07 -20.08 -22.79
N PHE A 93 -10.47 -20.83 -21.87
CA PHE A 93 -9.02 -20.92 -21.74
C PHE A 93 -8.35 -21.36 -23.04
N LYS A 94 -8.88 -22.40 -23.71
CA LYS A 94 -8.37 -22.84 -25.03
C LYS A 94 -8.55 -21.78 -26.12
N GLN A 95 -9.68 -21.07 -26.13
CA GLN A 95 -9.90 -19.98 -27.08
C GLN A 95 -8.91 -18.84 -26.87
N ILE A 96 -8.62 -18.49 -25.62
CA ILE A 96 -7.60 -17.49 -25.27
C ILE A 96 -6.23 -17.96 -25.74
N LEU A 97 -5.79 -19.18 -25.40
CA LEU A 97 -4.48 -19.67 -25.86
C LEU A 97 -4.38 -19.70 -27.39
N GLN A 98 -5.44 -20.11 -28.08
CA GLN A 98 -5.47 -20.08 -29.53
C GLN A 98 -5.38 -18.66 -30.09
N ALA A 99 -6.12 -17.71 -29.52
CA ALA A 99 -6.09 -16.31 -29.91
C ALA A 99 -4.71 -15.68 -29.66
N THR A 100 -4.13 -15.91 -28.49
CA THR A 100 -2.78 -15.46 -28.14
C THR A 100 -1.75 -16.04 -29.11
N GLY A 101 -1.74 -17.35 -29.33
CA GLY A 101 -0.78 -18.00 -30.22
C GLY A 101 -0.93 -17.56 -31.69
N ASN A 102 -2.16 -17.40 -32.19
CA ASN A 102 -2.40 -16.98 -33.57
C ASN A 102 -2.05 -15.51 -33.83
N SER A 103 -2.08 -14.68 -32.80
CA SER A 103 -1.83 -13.24 -32.90
C SER A 103 -0.45 -12.82 -32.38
N ASN A 104 0.36 -13.78 -31.91
CA ASN A 104 1.59 -13.52 -31.15
C ASN A 104 1.37 -12.54 -29.99
N GLY A 105 0.25 -12.73 -29.28
CA GLY A 105 -0.13 -11.91 -28.14
C GLY A 105 -0.57 -10.49 -28.48
N ASP A 106 -1.23 -10.24 -29.61
CA ASP A 106 -1.79 -8.91 -29.91
C ASP A 106 -2.96 -8.59 -28.95
N PRO A 107 -2.86 -7.54 -28.12
CA PRO A 107 -3.94 -7.12 -27.23
C PRO A 107 -5.26 -6.89 -27.98
N LYS A 108 -5.23 -6.41 -29.23
CA LYS A 108 -6.45 -6.14 -30.02
C LYS A 108 -7.25 -7.40 -30.35
N VAL A 109 -6.62 -8.57 -30.31
CA VAL A 109 -7.27 -9.87 -30.54
C VAL A 109 -7.69 -10.51 -29.23
N VAL A 110 -6.84 -10.45 -28.20
CA VAL A 110 -7.08 -11.13 -26.93
C VAL A 110 -8.02 -10.34 -26.01
N TYR A 111 -7.89 -9.02 -25.91
CA TYR A 111 -8.68 -8.20 -24.98
C TYR A 111 -10.19 -8.28 -25.20
N PRO A 112 -10.73 -8.26 -26.44
CA PRO A 112 -12.16 -8.44 -26.65
C PRO A 112 -12.71 -9.78 -26.13
N LEU A 113 -11.89 -10.85 -26.14
CA LEU A 113 -12.29 -12.14 -25.59
C LEU A 113 -12.35 -12.12 -24.06
N LEU A 114 -11.40 -11.43 -23.43
CA LEU A 114 -11.38 -11.25 -21.97
C LEU A 114 -12.54 -10.35 -21.51
N GLU A 115 -12.77 -9.25 -22.22
CA GLU A 115 -13.87 -8.31 -21.96
C GLU A 115 -15.25 -9.00 -22.06
N ALA A 116 -15.42 -9.92 -23.01
CA ALA A 116 -16.65 -10.67 -23.14
C ALA A 116 -16.87 -11.73 -22.04
N ASN A 117 -15.87 -12.01 -21.20
CA ASN A 117 -15.90 -13.08 -20.19
C ASN A 117 -15.33 -12.64 -18.83
N LEU A 118 -15.53 -11.38 -18.44
CA LEU A 118 -15.03 -10.84 -17.17
C LEU A 118 -15.51 -11.64 -15.95
N ASP A 119 -16.69 -12.24 -16.03
CA ASP A 119 -17.29 -13.10 -15.00
C ASP A 119 -16.51 -14.39 -14.75
N LYS A 120 -15.66 -14.81 -15.70
CA LYS A 120 -14.86 -16.03 -15.65
C LYS A 120 -13.38 -15.78 -15.40
N LEU A 121 -12.98 -14.53 -15.14
CA LEU A 121 -11.61 -14.18 -14.76
C LEU A 121 -11.49 -14.21 -13.22
N ASP A 122 -11.55 -15.41 -12.66
CA ASP A 122 -11.58 -15.68 -11.23
C ASP A 122 -10.66 -16.86 -10.84
N ASP A 123 -10.74 -17.30 -9.59
CA ASP A 123 -9.91 -18.40 -9.08
C ASP A 123 -10.22 -19.75 -9.75
N ASN A 124 -11.42 -19.95 -10.31
CA ASN A 124 -11.73 -21.17 -11.07
C ASN A 124 -10.96 -21.20 -12.41
N PHE A 125 -10.69 -20.04 -13.01
CA PHE A 125 -9.86 -19.96 -14.20
C PHE A 125 -8.43 -20.42 -13.92
N ILE A 126 -7.89 -20.04 -12.76
CA ILE A 126 -6.55 -20.45 -12.30
C ILE A 126 -6.49 -21.98 -12.16
N ASP A 127 -7.48 -22.57 -11.49
CA ASP A 127 -7.61 -24.02 -11.33
C ASP A 127 -7.61 -24.75 -12.69
N ILE A 128 -8.37 -24.24 -13.66
CA ILE A 128 -8.47 -24.83 -14.99
C ILE A 128 -7.16 -24.69 -15.77
N LEU A 129 -6.52 -23.51 -15.70
CA LEU A 129 -5.22 -23.27 -16.30
C LEU A 129 -4.21 -24.29 -15.76
N GLN A 130 -4.06 -24.40 -14.44
CA GLN A 130 -3.08 -25.30 -13.80
C GLN A 130 -3.35 -26.78 -14.08
N ARG A 131 -4.61 -27.22 -13.97
CA ARG A 131 -4.96 -28.62 -14.23
C ARG A 131 -4.74 -29.00 -15.69
N TRP A 132 -5.15 -28.12 -16.61
CA TRP A 132 -4.98 -28.39 -18.04
C TRP A 132 -3.51 -28.41 -18.45
N THR A 133 -2.70 -27.47 -17.95
CA THR A 133 -1.27 -27.41 -18.28
C THR A 133 -0.50 -28.58 -17.69
N SER A 134 -0.78 -28.99 -16.45
CA SER A 134 -0.18 -30.17 -15.82
C SER A 134 -0.39 -31.44 -16.67
N VAL A 135 -1.63 -31.68 -17.12
CA VAL A 135 -1.94 -32.81 -18.02
C VAL A 135 -1.26 -32.62 -19.37
N LYS A 136 -1.31 -31.43 -19.96
CA LYS A 136 -0.76 -31.22 -21.30
C LYS A 136 0.76 -31.30 -21.35
N PHE A 137 1.47 -30.80 -20.36
CA PHE A 137 2.93 -30.86 -20.31
C PHE A 137 3.45 -32.28 -20.04
N SER A 138 2.69 -33.11 -19.32
CA SER A 138 3.08 -34.52 -19.10
C SER A 138 2.84 -35.41 -20.32
N GLU A 139 1.87 -35.08 -21.18
CA GLU A 139 1.54 -35.85 -22.40
C GLU A 139 2.29 -35.36 -23.66
N ALA A 140 2.65 -34.08 -23.70
CA ALA A 140 3.20 -33.45 -24.89
C ALA A 140 4.68 -33.77 -25.10
N LYS A 141 5.11 -33.76 -26.38
CA LYS A 141 6.53 -33.75 -26.71
C LYS A 141 7.18 -32.45 -26.23
N PRO A 142 8.48 -32.43 -25.88
CA PRO A 142 9.17 -31.24 -25.37
C PRO A 142 8.93 -29.99 -26.22
N GLU A 143 9.05 -30.08 -27.54
CA GLU A 143 8.89 -28.94 -28.44
C GLU A 143 7.45 -28.38 -28.43
N THR A 144 6.47 -29.25 -28.23
CA THR A 144 5.06 -28.84 -28.11
C THR A 144 4.79 -28.22 -26.74
N ALA A 145 5.37 -28.77 -25.67
CA ALA A 145 5.27 -28.21 -24.32
C ALA A 145 5.90 -26.81 -24.26
N GLU A 146 7.08 -26.63 -24.87
CA GLU A 146 7.75 -25.33 -24.98
C GLU A 146 6.92 -24.30 -25.75
N TYR A 147 6.32 -24.69 -26.88
CA TYR A 147 5.44 -23.79 -27.63
C TYR A 147 4.22 -23.36 -26.79
N ILE A 148 3.55 -24.31 -26.13
CA ILE A 148 2.40 -24.01 -25.26
C ILE A 148 2.83 -23.10 -24.09
N ALA A 149 3.98 -23.38 -23.48
CA ALA A 149 4.54 -22.56 -22.40
C ALA A 149 4.81 -21.13 -22.87
N LYS A 150 5.37 -20.94 -24.06
CA LYS A 150 5.55 -19.60 -24.65
C LYS A 150 4.22 -18.85 -24.78
N VAL A 151 3.19 -19.49 -25.33
CA VAL A 151 1.86 -18.87 -25.49
C VAL A 151 1.23 -18.51 -24.13
N ILE A 152 1.40 -19.36 -23.11
CA ILE A 152 0.92 -19.07 -21.76
C ILE A 152 1.69 -17.90 -21.15
N GLY A 153 3.00 -17.81 -21.35
CA GLY A 153 3.82 -16.67 -20.90
C GLY A 153 3.35 -15.35 -21.52
N GLU A 154 3.10 -15.33 -22.82
CA GLU A 154 2.55 -14.17 -23.54
C GLU A 154 1.17 -13.78 -23.00
N PHE A 155 0.28 -14.76 -22.79
CA PHE A 155 -1.02 -14.51 -22.19
C PHE A 155 -0.91 -13.96 -20.75
N SER A 156 0.04 -14.48 -19.95
CA SER A 156 0.26 -14.05 -18.57
C SER A 156 0.64 -12.56 -18.50
N ASN A 157 1.44 -12.08 -19.45
CA ASN A 157 1.74 -10.66 -19.56
C ASN A 157 0.51 -9.84 -19.96
N LEU A 158 -0.25 -10.31 -20.97
CA LEU A 158 -1.45 -9.63 -21.43
C LEU A 158 -2.53 -9.48 -20.36
N ILE A 159 -2.80 -10.55 -19.59
CA ILE A 159 -3.83 -10.53 -18.55
C ILE A 159 -3.41 -9.64 -17.38
N LYS A 160 -2.10 -9.59 -17.04
CA LYS A 160 -1.59 -8.67 -16.01
C LYS A 160 -1.89 -7.20 -16.34
N ASP A 161 -1.68 -6.81 -17.61
CA ASP A 161 -1.89 -5.43 -18.09
C ASP A 161 -3.33 -5.15 -18.55
N PHE A 162 -4.22 -6.15 -18.52
CA PHE A 162 -5.60 -5.99 -18.97
C PHE A 162 -6.37 -5.05 -18.02
N PRO A 163 -6.92 -3.91 -18.52
CA PRO A 163 -7.44 -2.85 -17.67
C PRO A 163 -8.85 -3.09 -17.13
N LEU A 164 -9.56 -4.09 -17.67
CA LEU A 164 -10.96 -4.38 -17.30
C LEU A 164 -11.06 -5.58 -16.36
N GLY A 165 -12.18 -5.66 -15.65
CA GLY A 165 -12.45 -6.73 -14.69
C GLY A 165 -11.78 -6.49 -13.34
N ASN A 166 -11.62 -7.58 -12.57
CA ASN A 166 -10.99 -7.52 -11.27
C ASN A 166 -9.45 -7.60 -11.42
N LYS A 167 -8.76 -6.46 -11.29
CA LYS A 167 -7.29 -6.39 -11.39
C LYS A 167 -6.58 -7.37 -10.45
N ALA A 168 -7.11 -7.62 -9.25
CA ALA A 168 -6.51 -8.57 -8.33
C ALA A 168 -6.55 -10.00 -8.89
N ASN A 169 -7.66 -10.42 -9.49
CA ASN A 169 -7.78 -11.73 -10.12
C ASN A 169 -6.88 -11.83 -11.36
N ASN A 170 -6.83 -10.78 -12.19
CA ASN A 170 -5.98 -10.75 -13.38
C ASN A 170 -4.50 -10.99 -13.03
N ILE A 171 -4.01 -10.36 -11.95
CA ILE A 171 -2.64 -10.56 -11.46
C ILE A 171 -2.44 -11.99 -10.94
N GLU A 172 -3.40 -12.59 -10.22
CA GLU A 172 -3.27 -13.99 -9.79
C GLU A 172 -3.25 -14.96 -10.99
N ILE A 173 -4.05 -14.71 -12.03
CA ILE A 173 -4.02 -15.49 -13.27
C ILE A 173 -2.65 -15.37 -13.96
N ALA A 174 -2.08 -14.16 -14.02
CA ALA A 174 -0.75 -13.92 -14.56
C ALA A 174 0.34 -14.68 -13.76
N ILE A 175 0.28 -14.62 -12.43
CA ILE A 175 1.21 -15.33 -11.55
C ILE A 175 1.12 -16.84 -11.78
N ALA A 176 -0.08 -17.40 -11.77
CA ALA A 176 -0.29 -18.82 -12.00
C ALA A 176 0.17 -19.27 -13.39
N GLY A 177 -0.07 -18.45 -14.42
CA GLY A 177 0.42 -18.65 -15.78
C GLY A 177 1.95 -18.69 -15.85
N CYS A 178 2.63 -17.71 -15.26
CA CYS A 178 4.09 -17.70 -15.18
C CYS A 178 4.65 -18.88 -14.36
N GLU A 179 4.01 -19.28 -13.27
CA GLU A 179 4.45 -20.42 -12.44
C GLU A 179 4.37 -21.76 -13.20
N VAL A 180 3.32 -22.00 -14.00
CA VAL A 180 3.26 -23.21 -14.84
C VAL A 180 4.26 -23.17 -15.99
N VAL A 181 4.59 -21.99 -16.53
CA VAL A 181 5.61 -21.86 -17.58
C VAL A 181 6.99 -22.27 -17.06
N LEU A 182 7.30 -21.93 -15.80
CA LEU A 182 8.56 -22.30 -15.15
C LEU A 182 8.70 -23.80 -14.84
N THR A 183 7.67 -24.63 -15.05
CA THR A 183 7.84 -26.09 -15.02
C THR A 183 8.41 -26.66 -16.31
N VAL A 184 8.39 -25.87 -17.39
CA VAL A 184 8.91 -26.24 -18.72
C VAL A 184 10.20 -25.50 -19.01
N PHE A 185 10.20 -24.17 -18.90
CA PHE A 185 11.40 -23.37 -19.11
C PHE A 185 12.32 -23.49 -17.90
N THR A 186 13.58 -23.84 -18.16
CA THR A 186 14.63 -23.89 -17.15
C THR A 186 15.81 -23.01 -17.56
N SER A 187 16.68 -22.67 -16.61
CA SER A 187 17.90 -21.92 -16.88
C SER A 187 18.86 -22.65 -17.84
N GLU A 188 18.73 -23.97 -17.99
CA GLU A 188 19.58 -24.78 -18.87
C GLU A 188 19.01 -24.92 -20.29
N SER A 189 17.69 -25.04 -20.42
CA SER A 189 17.00 -25.29 -21.69
C SER A 189 16.66 -24.00 -22.43
N ASN A 190 16.10 -23.01 -21.71
CA ASN A 190 15.60 -21.76 -22.27
C ASN A 190 15.99 -20.58 -21.37
N PRO A 191 17.30 -20.29 -21.21
CA PRO A 191 17.78 -19.31 -20.23
C PRO A 191 17.11 -17.93 -20.36
N GLU A 192 17.03 -17.40 -21.59
CA GLU A 192 16.43 -16.08 -21.82
C GLU A 192 14.94 -16.03 -21.50
N SER A 193 14.17 -17.03 -21.95
CA SER A 193 12.73 -17.11 -21.66
C SER A 193 12.47 -17.37 -20.19
N TRP A 194 13.28 -18.21 -19.54
CA TRP A 194 13.22 -18.44 -18.10
C TRP A 194 13.46 -17.14 -17.30
N ALA A 195 14.45 -16.35 -17.70
CA ALA A 195 14.74 -15.05 -17.10
C ALA A 195 13.60 -14.04 -17.31
N ALA A 196 13.02 -14.02 -18.52
CA ALA A 196 11.87 -13.17 -18.84
C ALA A 196 10.67 -13.49 -17.95
N ILE A 197 10.38 -14.77 -17.73
CA ILE A 197 9.27 -15.20 -16.89
C ILE A 197 9.53 -14.83 -15.42
N HIS A 198 10.76 -15.00 -14.92
CA HIS A 198 11.11 -14.53 -13.58
C HIS A 198 10.99 -13.00 -13.44
N TYR A 199 11.41 -12.23 -14.43
CA TYR A 199 11.21 -10.79 -14.46
C TYR A 199 9.70 -10.42 -14.39
N ASN A 200 8.87 -11.05 -15.22
CA ASN A 200 7.42 -10.81 -15.25
C ASN A 200 6.73 -11.23 -13.94
N LEU A 201 7.19 -12.33 -13.33
CA LEU A 201 6.72 -12.79 -12.03
C LEU A 201 7.11 -11.79 -10.93
N GLY A 202 8.30 -11.20 -11.02
CA GLY A 202 8.75 -10.10 -10.15
C GLY A 202 7.83 -8.89 -10.24
N ASN A 203 7.52 -8.43 -11.46
CA ASN A 203 6.57 -7.34 -11.69
C ASN A 203 5.18 -7.66 -11.12
N SER A 204 4.67 -8.87 -11.40
CA SER A 204 3.37 -9.31 -10.93
C SER A 204 3.29 -9.32 -9.40
N TYR A 205 4.33 -9.79 -8.71
CA TYR A 205 4.40 -9.74 -7.25
C TYR A 205 4.52 -8.30 -6.72
N CYS A 206 5.23 -7.40 -7.41
CA CYS A 206 5.26 -5.98 -7.07
C CYS A 206 3.90 -5.28 -7.21
N GLU A 207 3.02 -5.74 -8.09
CA GLU A 207 1.67 -5.17 -8.29
C GLU A 207 0.56 -5.93 -7.55
N ARG A 208 0.87 -7.10 -6.97
CA ARG A 208 -0.11 -8.00 -6.36
C ARG A 208 -0.87 -7.34 -5.22
N ILE A 209 -2.20 -7.32 -5.37
CA ILE A 209 -3.16 -6.71 -4.44
C ILE A 209 -3.51 -7.67 -3.30
N ARG A 210 -3.63 -8.97 -3.59
CA ARG A 210 -3.95 -9.99 -2.58
C ARG A 210 -2.72 -10.31 -1.72
N HIS A 211 -2.99 -10.88 -0.54
CA HIS A 211 -1.99 -11.27 0.46
C HIS A 211 -1.19 -10.11 1.06
N ASP A 212 -0.28 -10.45 1.97
CA ASP A 212 0.58 -9.49 2.66
C ASP A 212 1.54 -8.79 1.67
N ARG A 213 1.50 -7.45 1.64
CA ARG A 213 2.33 -6.60 0.79
C ARG A 213 3.82 -6.83 1.01
N ALA A 214 4.23 -7.02 2.26
CA ALA A 214 5.63 -7.21 2.63
C ALA A 214 6.12 -8.56 2.10
N LEU A 215 5.32 -9.62 2.19
CA LEU A 215 5.64 -10.92 1.58
C LEU A 215 5.71 -10.84 0.05
N ASN A 216 4.78 -10.11 -0.57
CA ASN A 216 4.77 -9.93 -2.02
C ASN A 216 6.07 -9.24 -2.51
N LEU A 217 6.57 -8.23 -1.79
CA LEU A 217 7.84 -7.59 -2.12
C LEU A 217 9.04 -8.54 -1.96
N GLU A 218 9.07 -9.39 -0.94
CA GLU A 218 10.13 -10.42 -0.82
C GLU A 218 10.13 -11.38 -2.01
N LYS A 219 8.93 -11.83 -2.42
CA LYS A 219 8.78 -12.67 -3.61
C LYS A 219 9.27 -11.94 -4.85
N ALA A 220 8.87 -10.69 -5.05
CA ALA A 220 9.30 -9.90 -6.21
C ALA A 220 10.83 -9.77 -6.31
N ILE A 221 11.48 -9.40 -5.20
CA ILE A 221 12.94 -9.30 -5.09
C ILE A 221 13.60 -10.63 -5.47
N ALA A 222 13.11 -11.75 -4.93
CA ALA A 222 13.65 -13.06 -5.24
C ALA A 222 13.53 -13.41 -6.73
N GLN A 223 12.42 -13.04 -7.40
CA GLN A 223 12.28 -13.29 -8.83
C GLN A 223 13.17 -12.39 -9.70
N TYR A 224 13.31 -11.10 -9.38
CA TYR A 224 14.25 -10.23 -10.08
C TYR A 224 15.69 -10.73 -9.94
N GLN A 225 16.09 -11.18 -8.75
CA GLN A 225 17.40 -11.78 -8.54
C GLN A 225 17.63 -13.04 -9.40
N ARG A 226 16.60 -13.88 -9.58
CA ARG A 226 16.67 -15.02 -10.51
C ARG A 226 16.82 -14.58 -11.96
N ALA A 227 16.06 -13.59 -12.40
CA ALA A 227 16.20 -13.04 -13.75
C ALA A 227 17.63 -12.52 -14.01
N LEU A 228 18.22 -11.83 -13.03
CA LEU A 228 19.60 -11.33 -13.08
C LEU A 228 20.70 -12.42 -13.08
N CYS A 229 20.36 -13.69 -12.81
CA CYS A 229 21.31 -14.79 -13.00
C CYS A 229 21.60 -15.07 -14.49
N VAL A 230 20.70 -14.67 -15.39
CA VAL A 230 20.84 -14.83 -16.84
C VAL A 230 20.99 -13.48 -17.52
N TYR A 231 20.16 -12.51 -17.15
CA TYR A 231 20.31 -11.14 -17.64
C TYR A 231 21.56 -10.54 -17.02
N THR A 232 22.67 -10.58 -17.75
CA THR A 232 23.93 -9.94 -17.39
C THR A 232 24.05 -8.62 -18.14
N LYS A 233 24.85 -7.69 -17.61
CA LYS A 233 25.13 -6.42 -18.30
C LYS A 233 25.76 -6.63 -19.70
N SER A 234 26.58 -7.68 -19.88
CA SER A 234 27.25 -7.93 -21.15
C SER A 234 26.33 -8.52 -22.21
N ASP A 235 25.48 -9.47 -21.82
CA ASP A 235 24.74 -10.30 -22.76
C ASP A 235 23.33 -9.75 -23.01
N PHE A 236 22.75 -9.12 -21.98
CA PHE A 236 21.40 -8.56 -22.01
C PHE A 236 21.35 -7.18 -21.32
N PRO A 237 22.09 -6.17 -21.83
CA PRO A 237 22.21 -4.87 -21.17
C PRO A 237 20.87 -4.22 -20.87
N ILE A 238 19.93 -4.27 -21.82
CA ILE A 238 18.59 -3.66 -21.69
C ILE A 238 17.79 -4.39 -20.60
N GLN A 239 17.63 -5.71 -20.71
CA GLN A 239 16.86 -6.49 -19.73
C GLN A 239 17.50 -6.42 -18.33
N TRP A 240 18.83 -6.40 -18.25
CA TRP A 240 19.56 -6.21 -17.01
C TRP A 240 19.25 -4.83 -16.41
N GLY A 241 19.33 -3.74 -17.20
CA GLY A 241 19.02 -2.39 -16.75
C GLY A 241 17.58 -2.24 -16.24
N ILE A 242 16.60 -2.81 -16.94
CA ILE A 242 15.18 -2.74 -16.53
C ILE A 242 15.00 -3.54 -15.23
N THR A 243 15.58 -4.74 -15.16
CA THR A 243 15.48 -5.58 -13.96
C THR A 243 16.13 -4.93 -12.75
N GLN A 244 17.28 -4.25 -12.93
CA GLN A 244 17.94 -3.49 -11.86
C GLN A 244 17.09 -2.29 -11.41
N THR A 245 16.44 -1.59 -12.34
CA THR A 245 15.52 -0.49 -12.02
C THR A 245 14.36 -0.98 -11.16
N ASN A 246 13.71 -2.08 -11.56
CA ASN A 246 12.57 -2.64 -10.82
C ASN A 246 12.98 -3.29 -9.48
N LEU A 247 14.17 -3.90 -9.42
CA LEU A 247 14.74 -4.40 -8.17
C LEU A 247 15.04 -3.24 -7.20
N GLY A 248 15.56 -2.13 -7.70
CA GLY A 248 15.77 -0.91 -6.92
C GLY A 248 14.47 -0.39 -6.33
N ALA A 249 13.40 -0.36 -7.11
CA ALA A 249 12.06 0.03 -6.65
C ALA A 249 11.54 -0.93 -5.58
N ALA A 250 11.69 -2.24 -5.79
CA ALA A 250 11.27 -3.24 -4.80
C ALA A 250 12.02 -3.06 -3.46
N TYR A 251 13.33 -2.78 -3.49
CA TYR A 251 14.09 -2.45 -2.28
C TYR A 251 13.67 -1.12 -1.64
N LEU A 252 13.40 -0.09 -2.44
CA LEU A 252 12.96 1.22 -1.96
C LEU A 252 11.64 1.13 -1.17
N TYR A 253 10.74 0.21 -1.53
CA TYR A 253 9.46 0.02 -0.86
C TYR A 253 9.40 -1.19 0.09
N ARG A 254 10.51 -1.92 0.24
CA ARG A 254 10.59 -3.09 1.11
C ARG A 254 10.30 -2.75 2.57
N ILE A 255 9.35 -3.47 3.15
CA ILE A 255 8.82 -3.27 4.51
C ILE A 255 9.65 -4.02 5.56
N HIS A 256 10.05 -5.26 5.25
CA HIS A 256 10.88 -6.08 6.14
C HIS A 256 12.34 -5.60 6.18
N ASP A 257 13.07 -6.10 7.18
CA ASP A 257 14.49 -5.83 7.45
C ASP A 257 14.82 -4.37 7.78
N ASN A 258 16.12 -4.09 7.88
CA ASN A 258 16.64 -2.77 8.17
C ASN A 258 16.39 -1.82 7.00
N ARG A 259 15.50 -0.84 7.21
CA ARG A 259 15.16 0.23 6.25
C ARG A 259 16.39 0.90 5.65
N ALA A 260 17.42 1.14 6.46
CA ALA A 260 18.63 1.80 6.01
C ALA A 260 19.41 0.94 5.00
N LEU A 261 19.49 -0.38 5.23
CA LEU A 261 20.12 -1.32 4.30
C LEU A 261 19.31 -1.46 3.00
N ASN A 262 17.98 -1.49 3.09
CA ASN A 262 17.11 -1.55 1.91
C ASN A 262 17.33 -0.34 0.99
N LEU A 263 17.48 0.86 1.56
CA LEU A 263 17.77 2.07 0.80
C LEU A 263 19.14 2.03 0.12
N GLU A 264 20.18 1.49 0.76
CA GLU A 264 21.49 1.31 0.10
C GLU A 264 21.39 0.33 -1.07
N LYS A 265 20.67 -0.79 -0.93
CA LYS A 265 20.45 -1.74 -2.03
C LYS A 265 19.66 -1.12 -3.19
N ALA A 266 18.68 -0.26 -2.89
CA ALA A 266 17.94 0.47 -3.91
C ALA A 266 18.86 1.41 -4.69
N ILE A 267 19.70 2.20 -3.99
CA ILE A 267 20.68 3.11 -4.59
C ILE A 267 21.67 2.33 -5.46
N GLU A 268 22.20 1.22 -4.97
CA GLU A 268 23.12 0.36 -5.73
C GLU A 268 22.47 -0.14 -7.03
N ALA A 269 21.25 -0.68 -6.95
CA ALA A 269 20.52 -1.18 -8.12
C ALA A 269 20.24 -0.07 -9.15
N TYR A 270 19.83 1.11 -8.72
CA TYR A 270 19.63 2.25 -9.63
C TYR A 270 20.94 2.73 -10.26
N GLN A 271 22.04 2.78 -9.50
CA GLN A 271 23.36 3.13 -10.06
C GLN A 271 23.84 2.10 -11.07
N LEU A 272 23.58 0.82 -10.84
CA LEU A 272 23.82 -0.25 -11.81
C LEU A 272 22.99 -0.02 -13.08
N ALA A 273 21.69 0.25 -12.96
CA ALA A 273 20.83 0.55 -14.11
C ALA A 273 21.31 1.77 -14.92
N LEU A 274 21.71 2.86 -14.26
CA LEU A 274 22.27 4.07 -14.89
C LEU A 274 23.63 3.85 -15.58
N SER A 275 24.24 2.68 -15.41
CA SER A 275 25.43 2.29 -16.18
C SER A 275 25.11 1.69 -17.55
N VAL A 276 23.81 1.48 -17.84
CA VAL A 276 23.25 1.12 -19.15
C VAL A 276 22.39 2.27 -19.68
N TRP A 277 21.53 2.82 -18.83
CA TRP A 277 20.70 3.97 -19.20
C TRP A 277 21.55 5.23 -19.27
N THR A 278 21.68 5.79 -20.46
CA THR A 278 22.30 7.10 -20.68
C THR A 278 21.21 8.06 -21.13
N GLN A 279 21.40 9.36 -20.87
CA GLN A 279 20.47 10.38 -21.33
C GLN A 279 20.31 10.41 -22.86
N GLU A 280 21.35 10.01 -23.60
CA GLU A 280 21.37 10.03 -25.07
C GLU A 280 20.65 8.82 -25.68
N ASP A 281 20.95 7.61 -25.18
CA ASP A 281 20.46 6.37 -25.79
C ASP A 281 19.09 5.94 -25.25
N PHE A 282 18.83 6.22 -23.96
CA PHE A 282 17.64 5.77 -23.22
C PHE A 282 17.10 6.90 -22.33
N PRO A 283 16.67 8.04 -22.92
CA PRO A 283 16.33 9.24 -22.15
C PRO A 283 15.24 8.98 -21.10
N ASP A 284 14.21 8.20 -21.45
CA ASP A 284 13.07 7.95 -20.57
C ASP A 284 13.39 6.99 -19.42
N GLU A 285 14.06 5.86 -19.71
CA GLU A 285 14.53 4.93 -18.68
C GLU A 285 15.56 5.58 -17.77
N TRP A 286 16.42 6.44 -18.33
CA TRP A 286 17.37 7.24 -17.56
C TRP A 286 16.63 8.20 -16.62
N ALA A 287 15.67 8.98 -17.11
CA ALA A 287 14.88 9.91 -16.30
C ALA A 287 14.09 9.20 -15.19
N THR A 288 13.45 8.07 -15.53
CA THR A 288 12.78 7.18 -14.57
C THR A 288 13.72 6.76 -13.44
N THR A 289 14.89 6.28 -13.82
CA THR A 289 15.89 5.79 -12.86
C THR A 289 16.45 6.92 -12.01
N GLN A 290 16.66 8.11 -12.58
CA GLN A 290 17.08 9.31 -11.85
C GLN A 290 16.03 9.75 -10.82
N ASN A 291 14.74 9.82 -11.21
CA ASN A 291 13.67 10.15 -10.26
C ASN A 291 13.60 9.13 -9.10
N ASN A 292 13.73 7.84 -9.41
CA ASN A 292 13.72 6.79 -8.40
C ASN A 292 14.96 6.82 -7.49
N LEU A 293 16.13 7.14 -8.04
CA LEU A 293 17.35 7.37 -7.28
C LEU A 293 17.22 8.61 -6.37
N GLY A 294 16.56 9.66 -6.86
CA GLY A 294 16.22 10.84 -6.08
C GLY A 294 15.39 10.50 -4.85
N ASN A 295 14.35 9.66 -5.01
CA ASN A 295 13.56 9.16 -3.89
C ASN A 295 14.41 8.36 -2.90
N ALA A 296 15.28 7.48 -3.38
CA ALA A 296 16.15 6.71 -2.50
C ALA A 296 17.10 7.60 -1.68
N TYR A 297 17.66 8.66 -2.28
CA TYR A 297 18.46 9.65 -1.55
C TYR A 297 17.64 10.52 -0.59
N LEU A 298 16.42 10.91 -0.98
CA LEU A 298 15.52 11.69 -0.13
C LEU A 298 15.17 10.95 1.17
N TYR A 299 15.06 9.63 1.14
CA TYR A 299 14.74 8.81 2.31
C TYR A 299 15.97 8.18 3.00
N ARG A 300 17.17 8.31 2.42
CA ARG A 300 18.40 7.70 2.94
C ARG A 300 18.70 8.11 4.37
N ILE A 301 18.90 7.10 5.23
CA ILE A 301 19.15 7.25 6.68
C ILE A 301 20.64 7.40 6.98
N HIS A 302 21.50 6.66 6.26
CA HIS A 302 22.95 6.72 6.44
C HIS A 302 23.56 8.01 5.85
N ASP A 303 24.80 8.28 6.25
CA ASP A 303 25.60 9.43 5.83
C ASP A 303 25.02 10.80 6.19
N ASN A 304 25.61 11.84 5.61
CA ASN A 304 25.23 13.22 5.87
C ASN A 304 23.89 13.54 5.19
N ARG A 305 22.83 13.73 6.00
CA ARG A 305 21.48 14.10 5.54
C ARG A 305 21.48 15.26 4.55
N ALA A 306 22.31 16.29 4.76
CA ALA A 306 22.39 17.43 3.85
C ALA A 306 22.92 17.01 2.48
N LEU A 307 23.96 16.16 2.42
CA LEU A 307 24.50 15.66 1.16
C LEU A 307 23.50 14.76 0.43
N ASN A 308 22.76 13.93 1.15
CA ASN A 308 21.72 13.08 0.56
C ASN A 308 20.62 13.93 -0.09
N LEU A 309 20.21 15.04 0.54
CA LEU A 309 19.22 15.96 -0.03
C LEU A 309 19.73 16.65 -1.30
N GLU A 310 21.00 17.06 -1.36
CA GLU A 310 21.57 17.62 -2.59
C GLU A 310 21.59 16.58 -3.72
N LYS A 311 21.95 15.32 -3.44
CA LYS A 311 21.90 14.24 -4.43
C LYS A 311 20.48 13.95 -4.91
N ALA A 312 19.48 14.05 -4.01
CA ALA A 312 18.09 13.91 -4.39
C ALA A 312 17.63 15.02 -5.34
N ILE A 313 17.95 16.27 -5.01
CA ILE A 313 17.65 17.44 -5.85
C ILE A 313 18.31 17.31 -7.23
N GLU A 314 19.60 16.96 -7.27
CA GLU A 314 20.34 16.74 -8.52
C GLU A 314 19.66 15.67 -9.38
N ALA A 315 19.32 14.52 -8.79
CA ALA A 315 18.67 13.42 -9.52
C ALA A 315 17.29 13.82 -10.07
N TYR A 316 16.47 14.55 -9.30
CA TYR A 316 15.19 15.07 -9.80
C TYR A 316 15.37 16.11 -10.91
N GLN A 317 16.36 17.00 -10.79
CA GLN A 317 16.67 17.97 -11.85
C GLN A 317 17.14 17.29 -13.14
N LEU A 318 17.92 16.21 -13.03
CA LEU A 318 18.33 15.38 -14.15
C LEU A 318 17.10 14.74 -14.82
N ALA A 319 16.19 14.14 -14.06
CA ALA A 319 14.94 13.60 -14.61
C ALA A 319 14.10 14.69 -15.34
N LEU A 320 13.96 15.87 -14.73
CA LEU A 320 13.24 17.03 -15.32
C LEU A 320 13.94 17.66 -16.53
N SER A 321 15.19 17.31 -16.81
CA SER A 321 15.87 17.72 -18.05
C SER A 321 15.42 16.94 -19.27
N VAL A 322 14.78 15.78 -19.07
CA VAL A 322 14.19 14.94 -20.11
C VAL A 322 12.68 15.03 -20.07
N TRP A 323 12.08 14.81 -18.89
CA TRP A 323 10.65 14.91 -18.71
C TRP A 323 10.25 16.38 -18.68
N THR A 324 9.61 16.85 -19.74
CA THR A 324 9.05 18.19 -19.82
C THR A 324 7.55 18.15 -19.52
N GLN A 325 6.95 19.28 -19.17
CA GLN A 325 5.50 19.38 -18.97
C GLN A 325 4.71 18.99 -20.24
N GLU A 326 5.26 19.23 -21.43
CA GLU A 326 4.59 18.99 -22.71
C GLU A 326 4.64 17.50 -23.09
N ASP A 327 5.82 16.89 -22.99
CA ASP A 327 6.04 15.52 -23.48
C ASP A 327 5.67 14.46 -22.43
N PHE A 328 5.89 14.76 -21.14
CA PHE A 328 5.69 13.83 -20.02
C PHE A 328 4.98 14.51 -18.86
N PRO A 329 3.74 15.01 -19.04
CA PRO A 329 3.07 15.86 -18.04
C PRO A 329 2.93 15.17 -16.67
N ILE A 330 2.63 13.86 -16.65
CA ILE A 330 2.40 13.09 -15.43
C ILE A 330 3.71 12.90 -14.67
N ASP A 331 4.75 12.39 -15.33
CA ASP A 331 6.06 12.14 -14.73
C ASP A 331 6.74 13.45 -14.31
N TRP A 332 6.65 14.48 -15.14
CA TRP A 332 7.12 15.83 -14.80
C TRP A 332 6.45 16.34 -13.52
N ALA A 333 5.12 16.25 -13.41
CA ALA A 333 4.41 16.73 -12.23
C ALA A 333 4.74 15.92 -10.96
N MET A 334 4.91 14.60 -11.10
CA MET A 334 5.38 13.75 -10.01
C MET A 334 6.79 14.16 -9.54
N THR A 335 7.73 14.33 -10.47
CA THR A 335 9.10 14.74 -10.12
C THR A 335 9.14 16.15 -9.55
N GLN A 336 8.30 17.07 -10.01
CA GLN A 336 8.16 18.40 -9.39
C GLN A 336 7.66 18.32 -7.93
N ASN A 337 6.69 17.46 -7.62
CA ASN A 337 6.26 17.23 -6.25
C ASN A 337 7.42 16.70 -5.38
N ASN A 338 8.16 15.71 -5.86
CA ASN A 338 9.29 15.12 -5.13
C ASN A 338 10.44 16.12 -4.94
N LEU A 339 10.71 16.95 -5.96
CA LEU A 339 11.67 18.04 -5.90
C LEU A 339 11.26 19.09 -4.87
N GLY A 340 9.96 19.42 -4.80
CA GLY A 340 9.42 20.30 -3.78
C GLY A 340 9.65 19.77 -2.35
N GLU A 341 9.50 18.47 -2.15
CA GLU A 341 9.79 17.83 -0.87
C GLU A 341 11.28 17.89 -0.51
N ALA A 342 12.15 17.63 -1.47
CA ALA A 342 13.59 17.72 -1.27
C ALA A 342 14.03 19.15 -0.91
N TYR A 343 13.49 20.17 -1.60
CA TYR A 343 13.75 21.57 -1.27
C TYR A 343 13.22 21.96 0.12
N ARG A 344 12.00 21.55 0.49
CA ARG A 344 11.45 21.83 1.82
C ARG A 344 12.34 21.27 2.93
N ASN A 345 12.91 20.09 2.73
CA ASN A 345 13.77 19.42 3.71
C ASN A 345 15.25 19.85 3.63
N ARG A 346 15.65 20.65 2.63
CA ARG A 346 17.04 21.02 2.35
C ARG A 346 17.66 21.80 3.52
N ILE A 347 18.76 21.26 4.07
CA ILE A 347 19.42 21.79 5.27
C ILE A 347 20.43 22.90 4.94
N ARG A 348 21.06 22.86 3.76
CA ARG A 348 22.06 23.84 3.33
C ARG A 348 21.40 25.08 2.74
N ASP A 349 22.20 26.15 2.68
CA ASP A 349 21.85 27.45 2.11
C ASP A 349 20.78 28.22 2.92
N ASN A 350 20.06 29.10 2.23
CA ASN A 350 19.04 29.96 2.80
C ASN A 350 17.70 29.19 2.87
N ILE A 351 17.32 28.74 4.06
CA ILE A 351 16.07 28.01 4.32
C ILE A 351 14.86 28.73 3.72
N ALA A 352 14.84 30.07 3.79
CA ALA A 352 13.73 30.85 3.24
C ALA A 352 13.64 30.73 1.70
N GLU A 353 14.78 30.68 1.00
CA GLU A 353 14.79 30.47 -0.45
C GLU A 353 14.41 29.02 -0.80
N ASN A 354 14.92 28.04 -0.05
CA ASN A 354 14.56 26.64 -0.24
C ASN A 354 13.04 26.41 -0.14
N LEU A 355 12.38 27.08 0.81
CA LEU A 355 10.91 27.02 0.95
C LEU A 355 10.17 27.66 -0.23
N GLU A 356 10.68 28.75 -0.81
CA GLU A 356 10.08 29.32 -2.03
C GLU A 356 10.26 28.39 -3.23
N GLN A 357 11.42 27.73 -3.37
CA GLN A 357 11.64 26.72 -4.41
C GLN A 357 10.69 25.53 -4.24
N ALA A 358 10.46 25.09 -2.99
CA ALA A 358 9.50 24.05 -2.68
C ALA A 358 8.07 24.43 -3.10
N ILE A 359 7.62 25.63 -2.72
CA ILE A 359 6.31 26.17 -3.09
C ILE A 359 6.15 26.25 -4.61
N ALA A 360 7.17 26.76 -5.31
CA ALA A 360 7.15 26.85 -6.77
C ALA A 360 7.02 25.47 -7.42
N ALA A 361 7.81 24.47 -6.97
CA ALA A 361 7.76 23.11 -7.49
C ALA A 361 6.39 22.44 -7.25
N TYR A 362 5.79 22.60 -6.07
CA TYR A 362 4.43 22.10 -5.82
C TYR A 362 3.37 22.80 -6.68
N GLN A 363 3.49 24.11 -6.90
CA GLN A 363 2.58 24.84 -7.79
C GLN A 363 2.70 24.37 -9.24
N LEU A 364 3.92 24.08 -9.70
CA LEU A 364 4.17 23.47 -11.00
C LEU A 364 3.50 22.09 -11.09
N ALA A 365 3.68 21.22 -10.09
CA ALA A 365 3.01 19.92 -10.05
C ALA A 365 1.48 20.03 -10.11
N LEU A 366 0.88 20.99 -9.38
CA LEU A 366 -0.56 21.27 -9.37
C LEU A 366 -1.11 21.82 -10.69
N SER A 367 -0.26 22.27 -11.62
CA SER A 367 -0.71 22.68 -12.96
C SER A 367 -1.12 21.50 -13.83
N VAL A 368 -0.67 20.28 -13.51
CA VAL A 368 -1.03 19.03 -14.18
C VAL A 368 -1.88 18.14 -13.28
N ARG A 369 -1.48 17.96 -12.01
CA ARG A 369 -2.25 17.19 -11.03
C ARG A 369 -3.48 17.99 -10.66
N THR A 370 -4.62 17.74 -11.30
CA THR A 370 -5.89 18.40 -10.97
C THR A 370 -6.74 17.51 -10.06
N LYS A 371 -7.62 18.10 -9.25
CA LYS A 371 -8.58 17.34 -8.43
C LYS A 371 -9.44 16.37 -9.27
N LYS A 372 -9.72 16.73 -10.52
CA LYS A 372 -10.60 15.95 -11.41
C LYS A 372 -9.88 14.73 -11.96
N ASP A 373 -8.67 14.93 -12.49
CA ASP A 373 -7.98 13.90 -13.27
C ASP A 373 -7.09 13.03 -12.36
N PHE A 374 -6.53 13.62 -11.30
CA PHE A 374 -5.63 12.97 -10.36
C PHE A 374 -5.98 13.35 -8.90
N PRO A 375 -7.17 12.98 -8.39
CA PRO A 375 -7.66 13.44 -7.09
C PRO A 375 -6.69 13.16 -5.94
N GLN A 376 -6.11 11.95 -5.89
CA GLN A 376 -5.18 11.53 -4.84
C GLN A 376 -3.86 12.29 -4.92
N ASP A 377 -3.22 12.33 -6.10
CA ASP A 377 -1.94 13.03 -6.28
C ASP A 377 -2.08 14.54 -6.06
N TRP A 378 -3.21 15.12 -6.48
CA TRP A 378 -3.54 16.51 -6.21
C TRP A 378 -3.66 16.76 -4.70
N ALA A 379 -4.34 15.90 -3.96
CA ALA A 379 -4.48 16.03 -2.50
C ALA A 379 -3.14 15.87 -1.77
N GLU A 380 -2.27 14.97 -2.23
CA GLU A 380 -0.91 14.81 -1.71
C GLU A 380 -0.12 16.11 -1.90
N THR A 381 -0.09 16.64 -3.12
CA THR A 381 0.64 17.87 -3.43
C THR A 381 0.05 19.08 -2.69
N GLN A 382 -1.27 19.14 -2.48
CA GLN A 382 -1.89 20.17 -1.64
C GLN A 382 -1.45 20.07 -0.17
N ASN A 383 -1.40 18.86 0.40
CA ASN A 383 -0.92 18.66 1.76
C ASN A 383 0.57 19.08 1.89
N ASN A 384 1.39 18.74 0.90
CA ASN A 384 2.81 19.11 0.88
C ASN A 384 3.02 20.62 0.71
N LEU A 385 2.22 21.26 -0.15
CA LEU A 385 2.18 22.71 -0.29
C LEU A 385 1.74 23.39 1.02
N GLY A 386 0.75 22.82 1.72
CA GLY A 386 0.32 23.29 3.03
C GLY A 386 1.46 23.27 4.05
N ASN A 387 2.25 22.18 4.08
CA ASN A 387 3.45 22.10 4.92
C ASN A 387 4.48 23.18 4.56
N ALA A 388 4.73 23.41 3.27
CA ALA A 388 5.68 24.44 2.84
C ALA A 388 5.22 25.86 3.22
N TYR A 389 3.92 26.16 3.11
CA TYR A 389 3.36 27.42 3.60
C TYR A 389 3.44 27.55 5.12
N SER A 390 3.16 26.46 5.85
CA SER A 390 3.30 26.41 7.31
C SER A 390 4.75 26.63 7.76
N ASP A 391 5.74 26.24 6.97
CA ASP A 391 7.16 26.45 7.27
C ASP A 391 7.70 27.79 6.72
N ARG A 392 6.96 28.46 5.83
CA ARG A 392 7.40 29.64 5.08
C ARG A 392 7.81 30.80 5.98
N ILE A 393 9.03 31.30 5.75
CA ILE A 393 9.66 32.39 6.51
C ILE A 393 9.35 33.76 5.89
N ARG A 394 9.26 33.87 4.56
CA ARG A 394 8.99 35.13 3.86
C ARG A 394 7.52 35.53 3.97
N GLY A 395 7.28 36.84 3.98
CA GLY A 395 5.92 37.40 4.01
C GLY A 395 5.32 37.45 5.40
N ASP A 396 4.00 37.69 5.45
CA ASP A 396 3.27 37.73 6.71
C ASP A 396 2.96 36.33 7.22
N ARG A 397 3.24 36.07 8.51
CA ARG A 397 3.08 34.75 9.11
C ARG A 397 1.62 34.31 9.16
N ALA A 398 0.68 35.23 9.42
CA ALA A 398 -0.74 34.88 9.48
C ALA A 398 -1.25 34.50 8.09
N LEU A 399 -0.90 35.27 7.06
CA LEU A 399 -1.24 34.95 5.67
C LEU A 399 -0.66 33.60 5.22
N ASN A 400 0.59 33.30 5.58
CA ASN A 400 1.20 32.00 5.26
C ASN A 400 0.44 30.84 5.91
N LEU A 401 -0.02 31.01 7.15
CA LEU A 401 -0.81 29.98 7.84
C LEU A 401 -2.23 29.85 7.26
N GLU A 402 -2.85 30.94 6.81
CA GLU A 402 -4.12 30.88 6.08
C GLU A 402 -3.98 30.08 4.77
N LEU A 403 -2.91 30.31 4.02
CA LEU A 403 -2.60 29.53 2.82
C LEU A 403 -2.36 28.04 3.14
N ALA A 404 -1.68 27.75 4.24
CA ALA A 404 -1.47 26.38 4.71
C ALA A 404 -2.79 25.69 5.06
N ILE A 405 -3.65 26.36 5.84
CA ILE A 405 -4.99 25.87 6.22
C ILE A 405 -5.84 25.60 4.98
N GLU A 406 -5.84 26.51 4.01
CA GLU A 406 -6.59 26.33 2.76
C GLU A 406 -6.09 25.10 1.97
N ALA A 407 -4.77 24.93 1.86
CA ALA A 407 -4.18 23.78 1.17
C ALA A 407 -4.50 22.45 1.88
N TYR A 408 -4.44 22.39 3.21
CA TYR A 408 -4.85 21.20 3.97
C TYR A 408 -6.34 20.90 3.82
N GLN A 409 -7.21 21.92 3.83
CA GLN A 409 -8.65 21.73 3.60
C GLN A 409 -8.94 21.22 2.17
N ARG A 410 -8.18 21.69 1.17
CA ARG A 410 -8.24 21.16 -0.19
C ARG A 410 -7.86 19.67 -0.20
N ALA A 411 -6.76 19.27 0.45
CA ALA A 411 -6.38 17.86 0.56
C ALA A 411 -7.47 17.01 1.26
N LEU A 412 -8.04 17.50 2.37
CA LEU A 412 -9.13 16.83 3.12
C LEU A 412 -10.46 16.76 2.34
N SER A 413 -10.58 17.45 1.20
CA SER A 413 -11.74 17.32 0.30
C SER A 413 -11.66 16.09 -0.61
N VAL A 414 -10.54 15.35 -0.54
CA VAL A 414 -10.31 14.06 -1.22
C VAL A 414 -9.94 13.00 -0.19
N TYR A 415 -8.99 13.30 0.72
CA TYR A 415 -8.68 12.40 1.82
C TYR A 415 -9.84 12.39 2.80
N THR A 416 -10.60 11.30 2.81
CA THR A 416 -11.66 11.02 3.78
C THR A 416 -11.16 10.01 4.79
N LYS A 417 -11.81 9.92 5.95
CA LYS A 417 -11.45 8.92 6.96
C LYS A 417 -11.67 7.49 6.45
N GLU A 418 -12.68 7.32 5.59
CA GLU A 418 -13.11 6.04 5.04
C GLU A 418 -12.18 5.54 3.93
N ASP A 419 -11.82 6.40 2.99
CA ASP A 419 -11.06 6.00 1.79
C ASP A 419 -9.54 6.11 2.00
N PHE A 420 -9.09 7.10 2.79
CA PHE A 420 -7.68 7.42 3.01
C PHE A 420 -7.40 7.71 4.50
N PRO A 421 -7.62 6.74 5.41
CA PRO A 421 -7.56 6.97 6.85
C PRO A 421 -6.23 7.56 7.32
N TYR A 422 -5.11 7.06 6.79
CA TYR A 422 -3.77 7.49 7.20
C TYR A 422 -3.44 8.90 6.72
N GLU A 423 -3.68 9.19 5.43
CA GLU A 423 -3.46 10.50 4.82
C GLU A 423 -4.39 11.53 5.46
N TRP A 424 -5.67 11.20 5.64
CA TRP A 424 -6.63 12.05 6.33
C TRP A 424 -6.17 12.40 7.74
N ALA A 425 -5.74 11.42 8.54
CA ALA A 425 -5.25 11.68 9.89
C ALA A 425 -3.96 12.51 9.91
N THR A 426 -3.09 12.32 8.93
CA THR A 426 -1.88 13.11 8.75
C THR A 426 -2.19 14.56 8.43
N THR A 427 -3.06 14.80 7.46
CA THR A 427 -3.49 16.15 7.10
C THR A 427 -4.28 16.83 8.22
N GLN A 428 -5.10 16.09 8.99
CA GLN A 428 -5.76 16.61 10.18
C GLN A 428 -4.76 17.06 11.25
N ASN A 429 -3.71 16.29 11.52
CA ASN A 429 -2.67 16.71 12.45
C ASN A 429 -1.97 17.99 11.97
N ASN A 430 -1.62 18.07 10.68
CA ASN A 430 -0.95 19.25 10.12
C ASN A 430 -1.84 20.50 10.17
N LEU A 431 -3.14 20.33 9.85
CA LEU A 431 -4.15 21.38 9.99
C LEU A 431 -4.27 21.85 11.45
N GLY A 432 -4.23 20.92 12.41
CA GLY A 432 -4.21 21.25 13.84
C GLY A 432 -2.99 22.08 14.25
N THR A 433 -1.82 21.78 13.67
CA THR A 433 -0.60 22.57 13.89
C THR A 433 -0.72 23.97 13.30
N ALA A 434 -1.23 24.11 12.07
CA ALA A 434 -1.43 25.42 11.47
C ALA A 434 -2.42 26.30 12.27
N TYR A 435 -3.52 25.72 12.79
CA TYR A 435 -4.41 26.44 13.69
C TYR A 435 -3.75 26.82 15.01
N SER A 436 -2.93 25.92 15.59
CA SER A 436 -2.20 26.20 16.82
C SER A 436 -1.12 27.27 16.64
N ASP A 437 -0.59 27.46 15.43
CA ASP A 437 0.40 28.50 15.14
C ASP A 437 -0.24 29.84 14.74
N GLY A 438 -1.45 29.81 14.17
CA GLY A 438 -2.21 30.96 13.65
C GLY A 438 -2.83 31.85 14.72
N ILE A 439 -2.16 32.01 15.86
CA ILE A 439 -2.71 32.50 17.13
C ILE A 439 -3.01 34.02 17.17
N HIS A 440 -2.77 34.77 16.09
CA HIS A 440 -2.87 36.23 16.12
C HIS A 440 -4.31 36.74 16.20
N ASP A 441 -5.23 36.25 15.37
CA ASP A 441 -6.64 36.62 15.39
C ASP A 441 -7.54 35.47 15.87
N ASN A 442 -8.41 35.75 16.85
CA ASN A 442 -9.36 34.77 17.39
C ASN A 442 -8.71 33.50 17.98
N ARG A 443 -7.56 33.67 18.64
CA ARG A 443 -6.75 32.65 19.33
C ARG A 443 -7.52 31.52 20.02
N ALA A 444 -8.55 31.86 20.80
CA ALA A 444 -9.35 30.86 21.53
C ALA A 444 -10.10 29.90 20.57
N LEU A 445 -10.61 30.42 19.46
CA LEU A 445 -11.25 29.61 18.43
C LEU A 445 -10.23 28.70 17.73
N ASN A 446 -9.08 29.24 17.36
CA ASN A 446 -8.05 28.47 16.65
C ASN A 446 -7.51 27.33 17.51
N LEU A 447 -7.37 27.52 18.82
CA LEU A 447 -7.00 26.44 19.74
C LEU A 447 -8.05 25.32 19.82
N GLU A 448 -9.34 25.66 19.80
CA GLU A 448 -10.40 24.63 19.76
C GLU A 448 -10.39 23.86 18.43
N LEU A 449 -10.20 24.55 17.30
CA LEU A 449 -10.04 23.93 15.99
C LEU A 449 -8.81 23.00 15.93
N ALA A 450 -7.70 23.44 16.53
CA ALA A 450 -6.48 22.62 16.64
C ALA A 450 -6.74 21.34 17.46
N ILE A 451 -7.36 21.47 18.63
CA ILE A 451 -7.71 20.35 19.51
C ILE A 451 -8.62 19.35 18.79
N GLU A 452 -9.62 19.84 18.06
CA GLU A 452 -10.52 19.01 17.27
C GLU A 452 -9.76 18.23 16.18
N ALA A 453 -8.94 18.91 15.39
CA ALA A 453 -8.17 18.30 14.32
C ALA A 453 -7.20 17.21 14.86
N TYR A 454 -6.52 17.47 15.98
CA TYR A 454 -5.69 16.47 16.64
C TYR A 454 -6.50 15.27 17.16
N GLN A 455 -7.70 15.49 17.70
CA GLN A 455 -8.58 14.39 18.14
C GLN A 455 -9.07 13.55 16.96
N LEU A 456 -9.39 14.19 15.83
CA LEU A 456 -9.73 13.50 14.59
C LEU A 456 -8.57 12.63 14.12
N ALA A 457 -7.35 13.18 14.07
CA ALA A 457 -6.14 12.43 13.71
C ALA A 457 -5.92 11.21 14.64
N LEU A 458 -6.08 11.37 15.95
CA LEU A 458 -5.95 10.29 16.94
C LEU A 458 -7.04 9.22 16.86
N SER A 459 -8.11 9.45 16.10
CA SER A 459 -9.13 8.42 15.84
C SER A 459 -8.69 7.38 14.82
N VAL A 460 -7.56 7.60 14.14
CA VAL A 460 -6.91 6.66 13.22
C VAL A 460 -5.48 6.35 13.67
N ARG A 461 -4.71 7.37 14.05
CA ARG A 461 -3.35 7.22 14.58
C ARG A 461 -3.43 6.66 15.98
N THR A 462 -3.55 5.34 16.13
CA THR A 462 -3.60 4.67 17.42
C THR A 462 -2.19 4.28 17.89
N LYS A 463 -2.04 4.00 19.19
CA LYS A 463 -0.76 3.52 19.73
C LYS A 463 -0.35 2.15 19.15
N SER A 464 -1.31 1.30 18.76
CA SER A 464 -1.02 -0.01 18.19
C SER A 464 -0.56 0.07 16.74
N ASP A 465 -1.21 0.92 15.95
CA ASP A 465 -1.06 0.90 14.50
C ASP A 465 0.00 1.91 14.04
N PHE A 466 0.08 3.06 14.72
CA PHE A 466 0.97 4.17 14.38
C PHE A 466 1.62 4.78 15.64
N PRO A 467 2.45 4.03 16.40
CA PRO A 467 2.95 4.45 17.71
C PRO A 467 3.73 5.78 17.69
N TYR A 468 4.49 6.04 16.62
CA TYR A 468 5.28 7.26 16.47
C TYR A 468 4.37 8.47 16.20
N GLU A 469 3.50 8.37 15.18
CA GLU A 469 2.57 9.42 14.79
C GLU A 469 1.52 9.69 15.87
N TRP A 470 1.08 8.66 16.59
CA TRP A 470 0.24 8.79 17.78
C TRP A 470 0.94 9.64 18.83
N ALA A 471 2.21 9.34 19.16
CA ALA A 471 2.96 10.09 20.17
C ALA A 471 3.17 11.55 19.75
N GLN A 472 3.50 11.80 18.47
CA GLN A 472 3.60 13.15 17.93
C GLN A 472 2.28 13.92 18.05
N THR A 473 1.17 13.30 17.65
CA THR A 473 -0.16 13.93 17.68
C THR A 473 -0.62 14.17 19.13
N GLN A 474 -0.32 13.26 20.06
CA GLN A 474 -0.58 13.44 21.49
C GLN A 474 0.21 14.60 22.09
N ASN A 475 1.48 14.76 21.73
CA ASN A 475 2.31 15.87 22.18
C ASN A 475 1.73 17.21 21.70
N ASN A 476 1.36 17.29 20.42
CA ASN A 476 0.72 18.47 19.84
C ASN A 476 -0.60 18.80 20.53
N LEU A 477 -1.43 17.79 20.80
CA LEU A 477 -2.69 17.95 21.55
C LEU A 477 -2.45 18.44 22.98
N GLY A 478 -1.43 17.90 23.66
CA GLY A 478 -1.04 18.33 25.01
C GLY A 478 -0.59 19.79 25.05
N GLU A 479 0.17 20.21 24.04
CA GLU A 479 0.56 21.61 23.87
C GLU A 479 -0.64 22.53 23.63
N ALA A 480 -1.57 22.15 22.76
CA ALA A 480 -2.79 22.91 22.51
C ALA A 480 -3.65 23.08 23.78
N TYR A 481 -3.81 22.01 24.58
CA TYR A 481 -4.52 22.10 25.86
C TYR A 481 -3.82 23.00 26.86
N ARG A 482 -2.49 22.94 26.95
CA ARG A 482 -1.69 23.81 27.83
C ARG A 482 -1.88 25.28 27.44
N ASN A 483 -1.84 25.60 26.14
CA ASN A 483 -2.05 26.95 25.63
C ASN A 483 -3.48 27.43 25.92
N ARG A 484 -4.48 26.57 25.70
CA ARG A 484 -5.88 26.88 26.04
C ARG A 484 -6.09 27.24 27.51
N ILE A 485 -5.50 26.49 28.45
CA ILE A 485 -5.62 26.77 29.89
C ILE A 485 -4.98 28.11 30.25
N ARG A 486 -3.82 28.41 29.68
CA ARG A 486 -3.13 29.69 29.88
C ARG A 486 -3.98 30.86 29.39
N ASP A 487 -4.63 30.73 28.25
CA ASP A 487 -5.40 31.80 27.64
C ASP A 487 -6.76 31.99 28.32
N ASN A 488 -7.44 30.92 28.72
CA ASN A 488 -8.67 31.02 29.52
C ASN A 488 -8.42 31.72 30.87
N ARG A 489 -7.27 31.46 31.50
CA ARG A 489 -6.84 32.17 32.72
C ARG A 489 -6.52 33.65 32.48
N ALA A 490 -6.06 34.00 31.28
CA ALA A 490 -5.71 35.37 30.93
C ALA A 490 -6.93 36.22 30.51
N LEU A 491 -7.98 35.60 29.96
CA LEU A 491 -9.06 36.31 29.28
C LEU A 491 -10.43 36.27 29.99
N ASN A 492 -10.62 35.50 31.07
CA ASN A 492 -11.93 35.33 31.73
C ASN A 492 -13.10 35.05 30.76
N LEU A 493 -12.85 34.29 29.68
CA LEU A 493 -13.84 34.09 28.60
C LEU A 493 -15.00 33.20 29.04
N GLU A 494 -16.23 33.60 28.74
CA GLU A 494 -17.41 32.74 28.91
C GLU A 494 -17.57 31.74 27.74
N PRO A 495 -17.93 30.47 28.03
CA PRO A 495 -18.00 29.36 27.05
C PRO A 495 -18.98 29.53 25.88
N GLU A 496 -19.99 30.38 26.02
CA GLU A 496 -21.14 30.41 25.11
C GLU A 496 -20.82 31.09 23.76
N GLY A 497 -19.95 32.11 23.76
CA GLY A 497 -19.57 32.85 22.56
C GLY A 497 -18.70 32.06 21.58
N VAL A 498 -17.75 31.28 22.10
CA VAL A 498 -16.85 30.42 21.28
C VAL A 498 -17.65 29.29 20.63
N THR A 499 -18.58 28.69 21.39
CA THR A 499 -19.45 27.61 20.92
C THR A 499 -20.35 28.03 19.76
N CYS A 500 -20.89 29.25 19.79
CA CYS A 500 -21.73 29.76 18.71
C CYS A 500 -20.93 30.02 17.41
N LYS A 501 -19.69 30.51 17.52
CA LYS A 501 -18.85 30.81 16.35
C LYS A 501 -18.29 29.56 15.68
N LEU A 502 -17.93 28.52 16.46
CA LEU A 502 -17.57 27.19 15.95
C LEU A 502 -18.68 26.56 15.10
N LYS A 503 -19.93 26.62 15.57
CA LYS A 503 -21.10 26.10 14.82
C LYS A 503 -21.31 26.82 13.48
N SER A 504 -21.03 28.12 13.41
CA SER A 504 -21.22 28.90 12.19
C SER A 504 -20.15 28.64 11.12
N LEU A 505 -18.92 28.30 11.51
CA LEU A 505 -17.79 28.09 10.60
C LEU A 505 -17.69 26.65 10.08
N LEU A 506 -18.08 25.67 10.89
CA LEU A 506 -17.90 24.25 10.57
C LEU A 506 -19.12 23.58 9.92
N GLY A 507 -20.32 24.17 9.97
CA GLY A 507 -21.52 23.57 9.37
C GLY A 507 -21.92 22.21 9.97
N ASN A 508 -22.57 21.34 9.17
CA ASN A 508 -23.17 20.07 9.64
C ASN A 508 -22.17 18.96 10.06
N THR A 509 -20.85 19.17 9.98
CA THR A 509 -19.83 18.23 10.50
C THR A 509 -19.70 18.27 12.03
N PHE A 510 -20.52 19.09 12.70
CA PHE A 510 -20.57 19.21 14.15
C PHE A 510 -21.02 17.90 14.83
N SER A 511 -20.08 17.12 15.37
CA SER A 511 -20.43 15.97 16.20
C SER A 511 -21.09 16.42 17.51
N ARG A 512 -22.25 15.83 17.83
CA ARG A 512 -23.01 16.00 19.10
C ARG A 512 -22.14 15.83 20.37
N TYR A 513 -20.96 15.22 20.24
CA TYR A 513 -19.97 15.06 21.31
C TYR A 513 -19.34 16.38 21.79
N VAL A 514 -19.17 17.38 20.91
CA VAL A 514 -18.41 18.62 21.18
C VAL A 514 -19.14 19.52 22.18
N THR A 515 -20.43 19.80 21.97
CA THR A 515 -21.23 20.62 22.92
C THR A 515 -21.30 19.97 24.29
N LYS A 516 -21.39 18.64 24.33
CA LYS A 516 -21.50 17.88 25.59
C LYS A 516 -20.21 17.94 26.40
N ARG A 517 -19.03 17.75 25.80
CA ARG A 517 -17.74 17.84 26.51
C ARG A 517 -17.38 19.27 26.89
N TYR A 518 -17.66 20.24 26.01
CA TYR A 518 -17.42 21.65 26.30
C TYR A 518 -18.27 22.15 27.47
N MET A 519 -19.57 21.80 27.50
CA MET A 519 -20.44 22.11 28.64
C MET A 519 -20.03 21.37 29.92
N VAL A 520 -19.73 20.06 29.84
CA VAL A 520 -19.35 19.25 31.02
C VAL A 520 -18.09 19.80 31.71
N PHE A 521 -17.08 20.20 30.95
CA PHE A 521 -15.82 20.71 31.50
C PHE A 521 -15.99 22.06 32.21
N TRP A 522 -16.86 22.95 31.73
CA TRP A 522 -17.15 24.22 32.41
C TRP A 522 -17.99 24.03 33.68
N THR A 523 -18.89 23.04 33.72
CA THR A 523 -19.53 22.64 34.98
C THR A 523 -18.55 22.11 36.02
N ASP A 524 -17.53 21.35 35.61
CA ASP A 524 -16.48 20.84 36.52
C ASP A 524 -15.51 21.95 36.97
N LEU A 525 -15.19 22.92 36.10
CA LEU A 525 -14.41 24.10 36.48
C LEU A 525 -15.20 25.00 37.45
N GLY A 526 -16.49 25.24 37.21
CA GLY A 526 -17.36 25.99 38.12
C GLY A 526 -17.47 25.36 39.52
N ARG A 527 -17.43 24.02 39.61
CA ARG A 527 -17.40 23.28 40.89
C ARG A 527 -16.06 23.39 41.61
N SER A 528 -14.94 23.42 40.89
CA SER A 528 -13.60 23.56 41.51
C SER A 528 -13.30 24.98 42.00
N TYR A 529 -13.90 26.02 41.39
CA TYR A 529 -13.81 27.40 41.88
C TYR A 529 -14.71 27.70 43.09
N GLN A 530 -15.85 27.00 43.26
CA GLN A 530 -16.68 27.13 44.47
C GLN A 530 -16.03 26.55 45.74
N GLY A 531 -14.94 25.79 45.63
CA GLY A 531 -14.20 25.23 46.76
C GLY A 531 -13.09 26.14 47.34
N LEU A 532 -12.81 27.30 46.72
CA LEU A 532 -11.79 28.25 47.17
C LEU A 532 -12.45 29.57 47.61
N SER A 533 -13.21 29.53 48.70
CA SER A 533 -13.54 30.75 49.46
C SER A 533 -12.30 31.24 50.20
N LEU A 534 -11.58 32.20 49.61
CA LEU A 534 -10.56 32.98 50.31
C LEU A 534 -11.23 33.78 51.45
N PRO A 535 -10.68 33.82 52.67
CA PRO A 535 -11.22 34.64 53.74
C PRO A 535 -11.02 36.12 53.39
N LEU A 536 -12.13 36.86 53.35
CA LEU A 536 -12.16 38.32 53.28
C LEU A 536 -11.33 38.91 54.44
N HIS A 537 -10.24 39.59 54.10
CA HIS A 537 -9.50 40.42 55.03
C HIS A 537 -10.40 41.57 55.50
N GLN A 538 -10.91 41.49 56.73
CA GLN A 538 -11.52 42.63 57.41
C GLN A 538 -10.44 43.68 57.70
N SER A 539 -10.52 44.79 56.99
CA SER A 539 -9.89 46.06 57.33
C SER A 539 -10.40 46.53 58.70
N ARG A 540 -9.55 46.52 59.73
CA ARG A 540 -9.75 47.32 60.94
C ARG A 540 -9.03 48.65 60.77
N VAL A 541 -9.83 49.68 60.50
CA VAL A 541 -9.55 51.06 60.89
C VAL A 541 -9.78 51.15 62.41
N ASN A 542 -8.84 51.72 63.15
CA ASN A 542 -9.12 52.46 64.39
C ASN A 542 -7.92 53.35 64.74
N LEU A 543 -8.20 54.66 64.67
CA LEU A 543 -7.58 55.85 65.28
C LEU A 543 -6.06 55.96 65.38
#